data_AF-M6VP69-F1
#
_entry.id   AF-M6VP69-F1
#
_cell.length_a   1.000
_cell.length_b   1.000
_cell.length_c   1.000
_cell.angle_alpha   90.00
_cell.angle_beta   90.00
_cell.angle_gamma   90.00
#
_symmetry.space_group_name_H-M   'P 1'
#
loop_
_entity.id
_entity.type
_entity.pdbx_description
1 polymer ?
#
loop_
_entity_poly.entity_id
_entity_poly.type
_entity_poly.pdbx_seq_one_letter_code
_entity_poly.pdbx_strand_id
1 'polypeptide(L)' 'MKYHLTFKDDKSDKFWNIEVDETSFTVTYGKTGTKNNSTRSLSPMYLVSSPSAILLHKTILS' A
#
# COMPACT_ATOMS: atom_id res chain seq x y z
N MET A 1 9.60 7.86 -4.61
CA MET A 1 9.21 8.37 -3.26
C MET A 1 8.82 7.20 -2.37
N LYS A 2 9.00 7.30 -1.04
CA LYS A 2 8.65 6.21 -0.11
C LYS A 2 7.68 6.69 0.97
N TYR A 3 6.66 5.91 1.23
CA TYR A 3 5.67 6.16 2.28
C TYR A 3 5.55 4.95 3.20
N HIS A 4 5.48 5.22 4.51
CA HIS A 4 5.28 4.19 5.52
C HIS A 4 4.03 4.51 6.34
N LEU A 5 3.07 3.58 6.32
CA LEU A 5 1.81 3.71 7.03
C LEU A 5 1.69 2.58 8.04
N THR A 6 1.15 2.89 9.21
CA THR A 6 0.83 1.91 10.26
C THR A 6 -0.61 2.07 10.70
N PHE A 7 -1.24 0.95 11.04
CA PHE A 7 -2.57 0.92 11.62
C PHE A 7 -2.57 -0.01 12.82
N LYS A 8 -2.98 0.52 13.97
CA LYS A 8 -3.00 -0.21 15.23
C LYS A 8 -4.31 -0.01 15.97
N ASP A 9 -4.94 -1.12 16.34
CA ASP A 9 -6.11 -1.21 17.23
C ASP A 9 -5.94 -2.46 18.13
N ASP A 10 -6.96 -2.80 18.92
CA ASP A 10 -6.92 -3.92 19.87
C ASP A 10 -6.71 -5.30 19.21
N LYS A 11 -7.00 -5.43 17.89
CA LYS A 11 -6.97 -6.69 17.14
C LYS A 11 -5.99 -6.67 15.96
N SER A 12 -5.51 -5.49 15.58
CA SER A 12 -4.75 -5.22 14.38
C SER A 12 -3.48 -4.48 14.74
N ASP A 13 -2.37 -4.94 14.19
CA ASP A 13 -1.12 -4.20 14.16
C ASP A 13 -0.51 -4.42 12.78
N LYS A 14 -0.75 -3.48 11.87
CA LYS A 14 -0.50 -3.64 10.43
C LYS A 14 0.38 -2.51 9.91
N PHE A 15 1.14 -2.80 8.85
CA PHE A 15 1.96 -1.82 8.16
C PHE A 15 1.78 -1.90 6.64
N TRP A 16 2.06 -0.79 5.96
CA TRP A 16 2.21 -0.69 4.50
C TRP A 16 3.44 0.17 4.19
N ASN A 17 4.35 -0.37 3.39
CA ASN A 17 5.44 0.35 2.77
C ASN A 17 5.10 0.53 1.29
N ILE A 18 5.02 1.78 0.84
CA ILE A 18 4.66 2.12 -0.54
C ILE A 18 5.86 2.81 -1.16
N GLU A 19 6.44 2.17 -2.17
CA GLU A 19 7.51 2.73 -2.99
C GLU A 19 6.91 3.13 -4.33
N VAL A 20 6.96 4.43 -4.63
CA VAL A 20 6.43 5.01 -5.86
C VAL A 20 7.59 5.37 -6.76
N ASP A 21 7.63 4.74 -7.92
CA ASP A 21 8.51 5.07 -9.03
C ASP A 21 7.69 5.77 -10.13
N GLU A 22 8.35 6.35 -11.13
CA GLU A 22 7.70 7.19 -12.16
C GLU A 22 6.53 6.50 -12.87
N THR A 23 6.59 5.17 -13.00
CA THR A 23 5.65 4.37 -13.78
C THR A 23 5.05 3.20 -13.01
N SER A 24 5.33 3.08 -11.71
CA SER A 24 4.80 1.96 -10.92
C SER A 24 4.81 2.26 -9.42
N PHE A 25 4.02 1.50 -8.68
CA PHE A 25 4.04 1.54 -7.23
C PHE A 25 4.15 0.12 -6.69
N THR A 26 5.05 -0.06 -5.73
CA THR A 26 5.24 -1.32 -5.02
C THR A 26 4.72 -1.15 -3.61
N VAL A 27 3.76 -1.98 -3.23
CA VAL A 27 3.17 -1.99 -1.89
C VAL A 27 3.59 -3.27 -1.20
N THR A 28 4.32 -3.14 -0.09
CA THR A 28 4.60 -4.24 0.84
C THR A 28 3.78 -4.03 2.09
N TYR A 29 3.00 -5.03 2.50
CA TYR A 29 2.12 -4.93 3.66
C TYR A 29 2.16 -6.19 4.50
N GLY A 30 1.81 -6.06 5.78
CA GLY A 30 1.82 -7.19 6.69
C GLY A 30 1.44 -6.84 8.12
N LYS A 31 1.54 -7.83 9.01
CA LYS A 31 1.40 -7.64 10.45
C LYS A 31 2.74 -7.22 11.04
N THR A 32 2.76 -6.14 11.82
CA THR A 32 3.97 -5.60 12.45
C THR A 32 4.64 -6.65 13.33
N GLY A 33 5.98 -6.71 13.28
CA GLY A 33 6.77 -7.65 14.08
C GLY A 33 6.70 -9.11 13.60
N THR A 34 6.01 -9.40 12.50
CA THR A 34 5.99 -10.73 11.89
C THR A 34 6.84 -10.76 10.62
N LYS A 35 7.48 -11.90 10.36
CA LYS A 35 8.24 -12.12 9.12
C LYS A 35 7.34 -12.32 7.90
N ASN A 36 6.03 -12.49 8.10
CA ASN A 36 5.08 -12.77 7.03
C ASN A 36 4.57 -11.45 6.44
N ASN A 37 5.10 -11.08 5.29
CA ASN A 37 4.68 -9.93 4.52
C ASN A 37 4.25 -10.35 3.10
N SER A 38 3.42 -9.53 2.48
CA SER A 38 3.02 -9.68 1.08
C SER A 38 3.45 -8.44 0.33
N THR A 39 4.05 -8.63 -0.84
CA THR A 39 4.49 -7.55 -1.71
C THR A 39 3.76 -7.64 -3.03
N ARG A 40 3.28 -6.51 -3.52
CA ARG A 40 2.63 -6.41 -4.82
C ARG A 40 3.11 -5.16 -5.55
N SER A 41 3.63 -5.36 -6.76
CA SER A 41 3.92 -4.28 -7.70
C SER A 41 2.73 -4.05 -8.61
N LEU A 42 2.40 -2.80 -8.86
CA LEU A 42 1.24 -2.37 -9.61
C LEU A 42 1.65 -1.27 -10.58
N SER A 43 1.31 -1.45 -11.85
CA SER A 43 1.36 -0.37 -12.82
C SER A 43 0.16 0.57 -12.63
N PRO A 44 0.30 1.89 -12.85
CA PRO A 44 -0.78 2.87 -12.71
C PRO A 44 -1.98 2.58 -13.63
N MET A 45 -1.76 1.85 -14.72
CA MET A 45 -2.82 1.37 -15.61
C MET A 45 -3.80 0.39 -14.93
N TYR A 46 -3.43 -0.25 -13.81
CA TYR A 46 -4.32 -1.08 -12.99
C TYR A 46 -5.18 -0.28 -11.99
N LEU A 47 -4.86 0.99 -11.69
CA LEU A 47 -5.64 1.83 -10.77
C LEU A 47 -6.97 2.28 -11.37
N VAL A 48 -7.03 2.48 -12.69
CA VAL A 48 -8.22 2.98 -13.40
C VAL A 48 -9.30 1.91 -13.64
N SER A 49 -8.98 0.63 -13.45
CA SER A 49 -9.90 -0.49 -13.71
C SER A 49 -10.50 -1.12 -12.45
N SER A 50 -10.07 -0.69 -11.25
CA SER A 50 -10.56 -1.26 -9.98
C SER A 50 -11.02 -0.17 -9.01
N PRO A 51 -12.32 -0.14 -8.63
CA PRO A 51 -12.87 0.84 -7.68
C PRO A 51 -12.10 0.88 -6.34
N SER A 52 -11.61 -0.27 -5.87
CA SER A 52 -10.84 -0.37 -4.62
C SER A 52 -9.45 0.27 -4.73
N ALA A 53 -8.87 0.30 -5.93
CA ALA A 53 -7.56 0.89 -6.18
C ALA A 53 -7.67 2.43 -6.33
N ILE A 54 -8.78 2.93 -6.88
CA ILE A 54 -9.12 4.37 -6.94
C ILE A 54 -9.21 4.98 -5.53
N LEU A 55 -9.78 4.24 -4.57
CA LEU A 55 -9.90 4.69 -3.18
C LEU A 55 -8.52 4.90 -2.51
N LEU A 56 -7.55 4.04 -2.82
CA LEU A 56 -6.18 4.17 -2.32
C LEU A 56 -5.46 5.39 -2.93
N HIS A 57 -5.61 5.63 -4.24
CA HIS A 57 -5.00 6.80 -4.91
C HIS A 57 -5.54 8.13 -4.37
N LYS A 58 -6.86 8.23 -4.14
CA LYS A 58 -7.49 9.45 -3.59
C LYS A 58 -7.05 9.75 -2.16
N THR A 59 -6.72 8.75 -1.37
CA THR A 59 -6.30 8.91 0.03
C THR A 59 -4.83 9.32 0.16
N ILE A 60 -3.99 9.01 -0.85
CA ILE A 60 -2.55 9.33 -0.82
C ILE A 60 -2.25 10.73 -1.40
N LEU A 61 -3.14 11.29 -2.22
CA LEU A 61 -2.93 12.56 -2.92
C LEU A 61 -3.77 13.75 -2.42
N SER A 62 -4.53 13.59 -1.32
CA SER A 62 -5.18 14.72 -0.61
C SER A 62 -4.42 15.03 0.67
#